data_AF-A0A7J6JZT9-F1
#
_entry.id   AF-A0A7J6JZT9-F1
#
_cell.length_a   1.000
_cell.length_b   1.000
_cell.length_c   1.000
_cell.angle_alpha   90.00
_cell.angle_beta   90.00
_cell.angle_gamma   90.00
#
_symmetry.space_group_name_H-M   'P 1'
#
loop_
_entity.id
_entity.type
_entity.pdbx_description
1 polymer ?
#
loop_
_entity_poly.entity_id
_entity_poly.type
_entity_poly.pdbx_seq_one_letter_code
_entity_poly.pdbx_strand_id
1 'polypeptide(L)'
;MHRLVQARIDRQRAVEVRENQLREHLKSISLVNMKTQSDRRVEALRREREKKEEMMTLELDAMFTMHDQDACRKKRLIELEEMTAAELQREQAERTRAETYKRRVCDESEELRHLKEKLQMAKVNRERAAQVIEHQIRAVEEEEIQAAIDAQVEAGRLHLLEEEKRLQLQHLEKERAAKDMQRQQIGERRESRKREAAEEYNRDKAQVQDLIRQLLEQEDQDNRRNAAKRAAERQQIQESLRQKELWRQQQIALSEHEDAKIREYAALQAARNEKLDQEREEREAEKRRVLLELSRQKLERDAREKEHQQLLDDLHLDEKEELERQKAEAESRRKQEDRKALLRAFDEQMAEKERRRQEALENEQVYRQKLLAQFAEQDRIEQMNEQKKRLRIQEHMRQVERLIIQRRQLFEAEREAEKQTWERLAAVEEEKQTVVEQERLRLLREHAELAKFLPKGTLKKPQELDLLHEAAAQKRRLCRTQFTLT
;
A
#
# COMPACT_ATOMS: atom_id res chain seq x y z
N MET A 1 129.68 -14.09 -102.22
CA MET A 1 129.42 -12.98 -101.30
C MET A 1 127.95 -12.60 -101.22
N HIS A 2 127.29 -12.42 -102.36
CA HIS A 2 125.96 -11.80 -102.28
C HIS A 2 124.89 -12.69 -101.65
N ARG A 3 124.83 -13.98 -102.02
CA ARG A 3 123.93 -14.95 -101.37
C ARG A 3 124.09 -15.04 -99.84
N LEU A 4 125.22 -14.64 -99.22
CA LEU A 4 125.46 -14.71 -97.76
C LEU A 4 124.97 -13.47 -96.99
N VAL A 5 125.20 -12.26 -97.53
CA VAL A 5 124.69 -11.02 -96.91
C VAL A 5 123.19 -10.93 -97.08
N GLN A 6 122.68 -11.25 -98.28
CA GLN A 6 121.25 -11.37 -98.52
C GLN A 6 120.64 -12.39 -97.54
N ALA A 7 121.28 -13.54 -97.34
CA ALA A 7 120.85 -14.52 -96.33
C ALA A 7 120.93 -14.02 -94.88
N ARG A 8 121.84 -13.10 -94.52
CA ARG A 8 121.93 -12.53 -93.15
C ARG A 8 120.86 -11.48 -92.90
N ILE A 9 120.62 -10.62 -93.88
CA ILE A 9 119.57 -9.60 -93.83
C ILE A 9 118.19 -10.29 -93.83
N ASP A 10 117.99 -11.30 -94.69
CA ASP A 10 116.77 -12.12 -94.68
C ASP A 10 116.62 -12.90 -93.37
N ARG A 11 117.74 -13.32 -92.74
CA ARG A 11 117.72 -13.87 -91.37
C ARG A 11 117.27 -12.83 -90.35
N GLN A 12 117.81 -11.61 -90.36
CA GLN A 12 117.41 -10.58 -89.41
C GLN A 12 115.94 -10.17 -89.61
N ARG A 13 115.48 -10.02 -90.86
CA ARG A 13 114.06 -9.81 -91.18
C ARG A 13 113.20 -10.98 -90.72
N ALA A 14 113.65 -12.22 -90.92
CA ALA A 14 112.96 -13.40 -90.39
C ALA A 14 112.92 -13.41 -88.84
N VAL A 15 113.95 -12.89 -88.17
CA VAL A 15 114.01 -12.77 -86.70
C VAL A 15 113.11 -11.63 -86.21
N GLU A 16 113.11 -10.45 -86.83
CA GLU A 16 112.19 -9.35 -86.48
C GLU A 16 110.72 -9.72 -86.75
N VAL A 17 110.43 -10.42 -87.86
CA VAL A 17 109.10 -10.99 -88.12
C VAL A 17 108.71 -11.95 -87.00
N ARG A 18 109.64 -12.79 -86.53
CA ARG A 18 109.41 -13.67 -85.36
C ARG A 18 109.19 -12.89 -84.07
N GLU A 19 109.94 -11.83 -83.79
CA GLU A 19 109.76 -11.03 -82.57
C GLU A 19 108.46 -10.22 -82.57
N ASN A 20 108.06 -9.67 -83.72
CA ASN A 20 106.77 -8.99 -83.87
C ASN A 20 105.62 -9.99 -83.77
N GLN A 21 105.76 -11.18 -84.35
CA GLN A 21 104.82 -12.28 -84.12
C GLN A 21 104.70 -12.61 -82.63
N LEU A 22 105.81 -12.72 -81.90
CA LEU A 22 105.80 -12.96 -80.45
C LEU A 22 105.17 -11.81 -79.65
N ARG A 23 105.42 -10.54 -80.01
CA ARG A 23 104.80 -9.38 -79.35
C ARG A 23 103.30 -9.32 -79.59
N GLU A 24 102.85 -9.57 -80.82
CA GLU A 24 101.42 -9.67 -81.13
C GLU A 24 100.78 -10.86 -80.41
N HIS A 25 101.48 -12.00 -80.32
CA HIS A 25 101.05 -13.13 -79.48
C HIS A 25 100.96 -12.75 -77.98
N LEU A 26 101.93 -12.04 -77.41
CA LEU A 26 101.89 -11.62 -76.01
C LEU A 26 100.79 -10.58 -75.73
N LYS A 27 100.56 -9.64 -76.66
CA LYS A 27 99.40 -8.73 -76.59
C LYS A 27 98.09 -9.51 -76.65
N SER A 28 97.99 -10.51 -77.52
CA SER A 28 96.81 -11.38 -77.61
C SER A 28 96.58 -12.15 -76.30
N ILE A 29 97.65 -12.67 -75.68
CA ILE A 29 97.59 -13.34 -74.38
C ILE A 29 97.15 -12.38 -73.28
N SER A 30 97.69 -11.15 -73.25
CA SER A 30 97.29 -10.11 -72.29
C SER A 30 95.82 -9.72 -72.42
N LEU A 31 95.33 -9.54 -73.65
CA LEU A 31 93.91 -9.27 -73.93
C LEU A 31 93.02 -10.43 -73.48
N VAL A 32 93.44 -11.68 -73.73
CA VAL A 32 92.73 -12.88 -73.23
C VAL A 32 92.74 -12.93 -71.70
N ASN A 33 93.84 -12.54 -71.04
CA ASN A 33 93.92 -12.50 -69.58
C ASN A 33 93.03 -11.41 -68.97
N MET A 34 92.98 -10.21 -69.56
CA MET A 34 92.06 -9.15 -69.13
C MET A 34 90.61 -9.56 -69.35
N LYS A 35 90.32 -10.21 -70.49
CA LYS A 35 89.01 -10.76 -70.78
C LYS A 35 88.62 -11.85 -69.78
N THR A 36 89.50 -12.79 -69.46
CA THR A 36 89.23 -13.83 -68.46
C THR A 36 89.08 -13.28 -67.04
N GLN A 37 89.82 -12.23 -66.64
CA GLN A 37 89.59 -11.54 -65.36
C GLN A 37 88.24 -10.81 -65.33
N SER A 38 87.88 -10.14 -66.42
CA SER A 38 86.56 -9.52 -66.59
C SER A 38 85.46 -10.59 -66.54
N ASP A 39 85.63 -11.70 -67.24
CA ASP A 39 84.69 -12.83 -67.27
C ASP A 39 84.53 -13.44 -65.88
N ARG A 40 85.62 -13.63 -65.12
CA ARG A 40 85.55 -14.09 -63.72
C ARG A 40 84.78 -13.11 -62.82
N ARG A 41 84.96 -11.80 -63.02
CA ARG A 41 84.21 -10.78 -62.26
C ARG A 41 82.73 -10.76 -62.65
N VAL A 42 82.42 -10.92 -63.95
CA VAL A 42 81.05 -11.04 -64.44
C VAL A 42 80.40 -12.31 -63.91
N GLU A 43 81.11 -13.44 -63.90
CA GLU A 43 80.64 -14.69 -63.29
C GLU A 43 80.42 -14.56 -61.79
N ALA A 44 81.32 -13.88 -61.06
CA ALA A 44 81.14 -13.61 -59.63
C ALA A 44 79.88 -12.75 -59.37
N LEU A 45 79.67 -11.70 -60.17
CA LEU A 45 78.47 -10.87 -60.11
C LEU A 45 77.20 -11.64 -60.50
N ARG A 46 77.28 -12.57 -61.46
CA ARG A 46 76.16 -13.47 -61.80
C ARG A 46 75.82 -14.38 -60.63
N ARG A 47 76.81 -15.04 -60.01
CA ARG A 47 76.60 -15.87 -58.82
C ARG A 47 76.05 -15.06 -57.65
N GLU A 48 76.48 -13.83 -57.45
CA GLU A 48 75.91 -12.95 -56.41
C GLU A 48 74.46 -12.55 -56.71
N ARG A 49 74.12 -12.30 -57.98
CA ARG A 49 72.73 -12.03 -58.38
C ARG A 49 71.85 -13.26 -58.20
N GLU A 50 72.30 -14.42 -58.66
CA GLU A 50 71.62 -15.71 -58.47
C GLU A 50 71.38 -15.96 -56.97
N LYS A 51 72.40 -15.81 -56.12
CA LYS A 51 72.23 -15.93 -54.66
C LYS A 51 71.25 -14.90 -54.09
N LYS A 52 71.28 -13.66 -54.57
CA LYS A 52 70.32 -12.64 -54.12
C LYS A 52 68.90 -12.97 -54.57
N GLU A 53 68.72 -13.47 -55.79
CA GLU A 53 67.43 -13.92 -56.30
C GLU A 53 66.92 -15.11 -55.49
N GLU A 54 67.77 -16.11 -55.21
CA GLU A 54 67.46 -17.24 -54.33
C GLU A 54 67.06 -16.78 -52.92
N MET A 55 67.83 -15.87 -52.31
CA MET A 55 67.48 -15.32 -50.99
C MET A 55 66.16 -14.55 -51.01
N MET A 56 65.91 -13.73 -52.03
CA MET A 56 64.65 -13.02 -52.19
C MET A 56 63.48 -13.99 -52.37
N THR A 57 63.65 -15.08 -53.13
CA THR A 57 62.61 -16.12 -53.27
C THR A 57 62.34 -16.81 -51.93
N LEU A 58 63.39 -17.16 -51.17
CA LEU A 58 63.24 -17.76 -49.84
C LEU A 58 62.56 -16.81 -48.85
N GLU A 59 62.90 -15.52 -48.89
CA GLU A 59 62.26 -14.49 -48.06
C GLU A 59 60.78 -14.30 -48.41
N LEU A 60 60.45 -14.27 -49.72
CA LEU A 60 59.07 -14.21 -50.20
C LEU A 60 58.27 -15.44 -49.76
N ASP A 61 58.84 -16.64 -49.90
CA ASP A 61 58.21 -17.89 -49.46
C ASP A 61 58.02 -17.92 -47.93
N ALA A 62 59.01 -17.43 -47.17
CA ALA A 62 58.90 -17.29 -45.72
C ALA A 62 57.80 -16.29 -45.33
N MET A 63 57.67 -15.16 -46.03
CA MET A 63 56.58 -14.21 -45.80
C MET A 63 55.21 -14.82 -46.12
N PHE A 64 55.10 -15.56 -47.23
CA PHE A 64 53.84 -16.21 -47.62
C PHE A 64 53.41 -17.27 -46.60
N THR A 65 54.35 -18.13 -46.19
CA THR A 65 54.09 -19.15 -45.16
C THR A 65 53.73 -18.56 -43.80
N MET A 66 54.38 -17.47 -43.38
CA MET A 66 54.01 -16.75 -42.15
C MET A 66 52.63 -16.12 -42.25
N HIS A 67 52.31 -15.47 -43.38
CA HIS A 67 50.99 -14.90 -43.62
C HIS A 67 49.89 -15.97 -43.60
N ASP A 68 50.12 -17.13 -44.23
CA ASP A 68 49.19 -18.25 -44.22
C ASP A 68 49.02 -18.84 -42.82
N GLN A 69 50.10 -18.96 -42.04
CA GLN A 69 50.04 -19.40 -40.65
C GLN A 69 49.24 -18.40 -39.79
N ASP A 70 49.45 -17.10 -39.96
CA ASP A 70 48.72 -16.07 -39.22
C ASP A 70 47.25 -16.00 -39.65
N ALA A 71 46.95 -16.19 -40.94
CA ALA A 71 45.58 -16.32 -41.42
C ALA A 71 44.90 -17.56 -40.82
N CYS A 72 45.59 -18.71 -40.76
CA CYS A 72 45.08 -19.92 -40.10
C CYS A 72 44.87 -19.72 -38.59
N ARG A 73 45.79 -19.04 -37.90
CA ARG A 73 45.66 -18.69 -36.48
C ARG A 73 44.46 -17.79 -36.24
N LYS A 74 44.31 -16.73 -37.04
CA LYS A 74 43.16 -15.81 -36.96
C LYS A 74 41.84 -16.52 -37.18
N LYS A 75 41.75 -17.41 -38.18
CA LYS A 75 40.54 -18.23 -38.40
C LYS A 75 40.19 -19.08 -37.18
N ARG A 76 41.17 -19.77 -36.60
CA ARG A 76 40.97 -20.56 -35.37
C ARG A 76 40.53 -19.70 -34.18
N LEU A 77 41.08 -18.49 -34.04
CA LEU A 77 40.67 -17.56 -32.99
C LEU A 77 39.22 -17.12 -33.18
N ILE A 78 38.83 -16.76 -34.40
CA ILE A 78 37.44 -16.39 -34.72
C ILE A 78 36.50 -17.57 -34.45
N GLU A 79 36.85 -18.79 -34.85
CA GLU A 79 36.04 -19.98 -34.55
C GLU A 79 35.86 -20.20 -33.04
N LEU A 80 36.91 -20.01 -32.24
CA LEU A 80 36.80 -20.10 -30.77
C LEU A 80 35.98 -18.94 -30.18
N GLU A 81 36.13 -17.72 -30.68
CA GLU A 81 35.33 -16.56 -30.29
C GLU A 81 33.85 -16.75 -30.63
N GLU A 82 33.53 -17.31 -31.81
CA GLU A 82 32.16 -17.64 -32.20
C GLU A 82 31.57 -18.74 -31.32
N MET A 83 32.33 -19.77 -31.00
CA MET A 83 31.89 -20.84 -30.09
C MET A 83 31.61 -20.31 -28.68
N THR A 84 32.52 -19.51 -28.14
CA THR A 84 32.35 -18.90 -26.81
C THR A 84 31.21 -17.88 -26.79
N ALA A 85 31.04 -17.08 -27.84
CA ALA A 85 29.90 -16.18 -27.98
C ALA A 85 28.57 -16.94 -28.08
N ALA A 86 28.53 -18.05 -28.82
CA ALA A 86 27.35 -18.90 -28.92
C ALA A 86 27.01 -19.57 -27.58
N GLU A 87 27.99 -20.03 -26.82
CA GLU A 87 27.79 -20.57 -25.46
C GLU A 87 27.27 -19.49 -24.50
N LEU A 88 27.85 -18.29 -24.52
CA LEU A 88 27.38 -17.17 -23.70
C LEU A 88 25.95 -16.76 -24.07
N GLN A 89 25.62 -16.73 -25.35
CA GLN A 89 24.26 -16.47 -25.82
C GLN A 89 23.28 -17.55 -25.38
N ARG A 90 23.68 -18.83 -25.39
CA ARG A 90 22.88 -19.94 -24.87
C ARG A 90 22.62 -19.78 -23.37
N GLU A 91 23.66 -19.50 -22.58
CA GLU A 91 23.49 -19.24 -21.14
C GLU A 91 22.57 -18.04 -20.87
N GLN A 92 22.73 -16.94 -21.61
CA GLN A 92 21.86 -15.77 -21.47
C GLN A 92 20.42 -16.08 -21.87
N ALA A 93 20.22 -16.84 -22.95
CA ALA A 93 18.89 -17.29 -23.36
C ALA A 93 18.25 -18.21 -22.32
N GLU A 94 19.01 -19.11 -21.69
CA GLU A 94 18.53 -19.96 -20.61
C GLU A 94 18.19 -19.15 -19.35
N ARG A 95 19.03 -18.19 -18.96
CA ARG A 95 18.75 -17.28 -17.84
C ARG A 95 17.47 -16.47 -18.08
N THR A 96 17.33 -15.86 -19.25
CA THR A 96 16.12 -15.09 -19.60
C THR A 96 14.88 -15.97 -19.67
N ARG A 97 14.97 -17.19 -20.20
CA ARG A 97 13.88 -18.18 -20.16
C ARG A 97 13.51 -18.56 -18.73
N ALA A 98 14.49 -18.82 -17.87
CA ALA A 98 14.25 -19.15 -16.47
C ALA A 98 13.61 -17.98 -15.71
N GLU A 99 14.06 -16.74 -15.95
CA GLU A 99 13.48 -15.55 -15.34
C GLU A 99 12.05 -15.28 -15.84
N THR A 100 11.81 -15.39 -17.14
CA THR A 100 10.46 -15.21 -17.71
C THR A 100 9.51 -16.30 -17.25
N TYR A 101 9.98 -17.55 -17.13
CA TYR A 101 9.23 -18.64 -16.53
C TYR A 101 8.89 -18.35 -15.07
N LYS A 102 9.87 -17.96 -14.25
CA LYS A 102 9.64 -17.56 -12.85
C LYS A 102 8.63 -16.44 -12.73
N ARG A 103 8.77 -15.37 -13.54
CA ARG A 103 7.82 -14.24 -13.57
C ARG A 103 6.41 -14.71 -13.92
N ARG A 104 6.26 -15.52 -14.97
CA ARG A 104 4.97 -16.09 -15.37
C ARG A 104 4.32 -16.88 -14.24
N VAL A 105 5.05 -17.81 -13.62
CA VAL A 105 4.55 -18.61 -12.48
C VAL A 105 4.18 -17.71 -11.30
N CYS A 106 4.98 -16.67 -11.02
CA CYS A 106 4.69 -15.70 -9.95
C CYS A 106 3.44 -14.87 -10.20
N ASP A 107 3.23 -14.46 -11.44
CA ASP A 107 2.09 -13.64 -11.84
C ASP A 107 0.81 -14.47 -11.93
N GLU A 108 0.90 -15.74 -12.36
CA GLU A 108 -0.23 -16.68 -12.39
C GLU A 108 -0.64 -17.19 -11.00
N SER A 109 0.27 -17.19 -10.02
CA SER A 109 0.00 -17.69 -8.67
C SER A 109 -0.88 -16.74 -7.85
N GLU A 110 -2.11 -17.18 -7.54
CA GLU A 110 -3.03 -16.48 -6.63
C GLU A 110 -2.46 -16.33 -5.21
N GLU A 111 -1.71 -17.34 -4.74
CA GLU A 111 -1.12 -17.31 -3.41
C GLU A 111 -0.13 -16.16 -3.22
N LEU A 112 0.70 -15.92 -4.25
CA LEU A 112 1.68 -14.84 -4.24
C LEU A 112 0.99 -13.47 -4.40
N ARG A 113 -0.10 -13.38 -5.17
CA ARG A 113 -0.92 -12.17 -5.25
C ARG A 113 -1.51 -11.81 -3.89
N HIS A 114 -2.17 -12.75 -3.22
CA HIS A 114 -2.73 -12.52 -1.88
C HIS A 114 -1.66 -12.21 -0.84
N LEU A 115 -0.47 -12.83 -0.94
CA LEU A 115 0.64 -12.47 -0.07
C LEU A 115 1.11 -11.03 -0.32
N LYS A 116 1.28 -10.62 -1.57
CA LYS A 116 1.65 -9.24 -1.94
C LYS A 116 0.62 -8.23 -1.42
N GLU A 117 -0.67 -8.51 -1.56
CA GLU A 117 -1.75 -7.69 -1.00
C GLU A 117 -1.64 -7.57 0.53
N LYS A 118 -1.49 -8.70 1.24
CA LYS A 118 -1.31 -8.69 2.71
C LYS A 118 -0.07 -7.92 3.14
N LEU A 119 1.02 -8.00 2.38
CA LEU A 119 2.25 -7.25 2.63
C LEU A 119 2.08 -5.75 2.35
N GLN A 120 1.32 -5.37 1.31
CA GLN A 120 0.93 -3.98 1.07
C GLN A 120 0.07 -3.44 2.22
N MET A 121 -0.92 -4.21 2.67
CA MET A 121 -1.73 -3.87 3.85
C MET A 121 -0.86 -3.68 5.09
N ALA A 122 0.18 -4.51 5.28
CA ALA A 122 1.12 -4.35 6.37
C ALA A 122 1.94 -3.06 6.28
N LYS A 123 2.30 -2.60 5.07
CA LYS A 123 2.93 -1.28 4.87
C LYS A 123 1.99 -0.15 5.25
N VAL A 124 0.75 -0.19 4.78
CA VAL A 124 -0.29 0.79 5.13
C VAL A 124 -0.54 0.81 6.63
N ASN A 125 -0.58 -0.36 7.28
CA ASN A 125 -0.72 -0.45 8.74
C ASN A 125 0.47 0.16 9.49
N ARG A 126 1.69 -0.02 8.98
CA ARG A 126 2.89 0.64 9.54
C ARG A 126 2.80 2.16 9.43
N GLU A 127 2.40 2.67 8.25
CA GLU A 127 2.21 4.11 8.02
C GLU A 127 1.10 4.67 8.90
N ARG A 128 -0.03 3.97 9.01
CA ARG A 128 -1.14 4.36 9.88
C ARG A 128 -0.71 4.41 11.35
N ALA A 129 0.09 3.44 11.81
CA ALA A 129 0.63 3.47 13.16
C ALA A 129 1.56 4.67 13.38
N ALA A 130 2.39 5.02 12.40
CA ALA A 130 3.22 6.23 12.47
C ALA A 130 2.38 7.51 12.51
N GLN A 131 1.32 7.60 11.69
CA GLN A 131 0.39 8.73 11.70
C GLN A 131 -0.36 8.89 13.03
N VAL A 132 -0.76 7.79 13.67
CA VAL A 132 -1.40 7.84 14.99
C VAL A 132 -0.44 8.39 16.04
N ILE A 133 0.83 7.96 16.02
CA ILE A 133 1.86 8.49 16.92
C ILE A 133 2.08 9.98 16.65
N GLU A 134 2.21 10.38 15.38
CA GLU A 134 2.37 11.78 15.00
C GLU A 134 1.17 12.64 15.44
N HIS A 135 -0.05 12.15 15.26
CA HIS A 135 -1.26 12.82 15.75
C HIS A 135 -1.26 12.95 17.27
N GLN A 136 -0.82 11.92 18.01
CA GLN A 136 -0.71 12.00 19.47
C GLN A 136 0.32 13.04 19.90
N ILE A 137 1.47 13.13 19.22
CA ILE A 137 2.48 14.16 19.48
C ILE A 137 1.89 15.55 19.23
N ARG A 138 1.24 15.76 18.08
CA ARG A 138 0.59 17.04 17.74
C ARG A 138 -0.50 17.43 18.74
N ALA A 139 -1.31 16.48 19.19
CA ALA A 139 -2.35 16.74 20.19
C ALA A 139 -1.74 17.20 21.52
N VAL A 140 -0.64 16.59 21.96
CA VAL A 140 0.09 17.04 23.17
C VAL A 140 0.68 18.44 22.96
N GLU A 141 1.27 18.72 21.81
CA GLU A 141 1.79 20.06 21.49
C GLU A 141 0.67 21.12 21.47
N GLU A 142 -0.50 20.79 20.92
CA GLU A 142 -1.68 21.66 20.93
C GLU A 142 -2.21 21.90 22.35
N GLU A 143 -2.24 20.87 23.20
CA GLU A 143 -2.60 20.99 24.62
C GLU A 143 -1.61 21.90 25.38
N GLU A 144 -0.31 21.78 25.12
CA GLU A 144 0.72 22.65 25.72
C GLU A 144 0.53 24.12 25.29
N ILE A 145 0.25 24.36 24.01
CA ILE A 145 -0.03 25.71 23.49
C ILE A 145 -1.30 26.27 24.13
N GLN A 146 -2.37 25.48 24.19
CA GLN A 146 -3.62 25.92 24.79
C GLN A 146 -3.46 26.24 26.28
N ALA A 147 -2.74 25.40 27.03
CA ALA A 147 -2.44 25.64 28.43
C ALA A 147 -1.61 26.93 28.63
N ALA A 148 -0.68 27.24 27.72
CA ALA A 148 0.07 28.49 27.74
C ALA A 148 -0.81 29.72 27.48
N ILE A 149 -1.75 29.62 26.52
CA ILE A 149 -2.74 30.68 26.24
C ILE A 149 -3.63 30.90 27.45
N ASP A 150 -4.19 29.84 28.03
CA ASP A 150 -5.07 29.90 29.19
C ASP A 150 -4.35 30.53 30.40
N ALA A 151 -3.08 30.18 30.62
CA ALA A 151 -2.25 30.80 31.65
C ALA A 151 -2.04 32.30 31.40
N GLN A 152 -1.86 32.73 30.14
CA GLN A 152 -1.72 34.14 29.79
C GLN A 152 -3.04 34.92 30.01
N VAL A 153 -4.18 34.31 29.67
CA VAL A 153 -5.50 34.90 29.89
C VAL A 153 -5.79 35.04 31.39
N GLU A 154 -5.51 34.01 32.19
CA GLU A 154 -5.69 34.06 33.65
C GLU A 154 -4.75 35.09 34.29
N ALA A 155 -3.50 35.20 33.84
CA ALA A 155 -2.57 36.24 34.29
C ALA A 155 -3.13 37.64 33.99
N GLY A 156 -3.69 37.85 32.79
CA GLY A 156 -4.36 39.11 32.42
C GLY A 156 -5.57 39.41 33.31
N ARG A 157 -6.39 38.40 33.63
CA ARG A 157 -7.54 38.54 34.54
C ARG A 157 -7.10 38.92 35.95
N LEU A 158 -6.06 38.28 36.47
CA LEU A 158 -5.50 38.59 37.79
C LEU A 158 -4.94 40.01 37.86
N HIS A 159 -4.22 40.44 36.81
CA HIS A 159 -3.70 41.81 36.73
C HIS A 159 -4.82 42.86 36.80
N LEU A 160 -5.92 42.66 36.06
CA LEU A 160 -7.08 43.55 36.11
C LEU A 160 -7.69 43.62 37.53
N LEU A 161 -7.85 42.47 38.19
CA LEU A 161 -8.35 42.41 39.57
C LEU A 161 -7.42 43.12 40.57
N GLU A 162 -6.11 43.01 40.38
CA GLU A 162 -5.12 43.73 41.19
C GLU A 162 -5.21 45.24 40.98
N GLU A 163 -5.39 45.70 39.73
CA GLU A 163 -5.58 47.11 39.42
C GLU A 163 -6.88 47.66 40.01
N GLU A 164 -7.99 46.92 39.92
CA GLU A 164 -9.26 47.29 40.55
C GLU A 164 -9.11 47.43 42.07
N LYS A 165 -8.47 46.45 42.73
CA LYS A 165 -8.17 46.53 44.17
C LYS A 165 -7.30 47.74 44.50
N ARG A 166 -6.28 48.03 43.68
CA ARG A 166 -5.42 49.20 43.86
C ARG A 166 -6.21 50.50 43.78
N LEU A 167 -7.10 50.62 42.79
CA LEU A 167 -7.98 51.79 42.65
C LEU A 167 -8.93 51.91 43.84
N GLN A 168 -9.54 50.80 44.29
CA GLN A 168 -10.39 50.78 45.49
C GLN A 168 -9.64 51.24 46.73
N LEU A 169 -8.39 50.78 46.94
CA LEU A 169 -7.56 51.24 48.05
C LEU A 169 -7.26 52.73 47.96
N GLN A 170 -6.92 53.26 46.77
CA GLN A 170 -6.72 54.69 46.58
C GLN A 170 -7.98 55.51 46.85
N HIS A 171 -9.17 55.00 46.47
CA HIS A 171 -10.44 55.63 46.80
C HIS A 171 -10.66 55.67 48.33
N LEU A 172 -10.45 54.55 49.01
CA LEU A 172 -10.56 54.48 50.48
C LEU A 172 -9.56 55.40 51.19
N GLU A 173 -8.33 55.52 50.68
CA GLU A 173 -7.33 56.46 51.19
C GLU A 173 -7.78 57.91 51.04
N LYS A 174 -8.31 58.29 49.87
CA LYS A 174 -8.89 59.63 49.64
C LYS A 174 -10.07 59.91 50.55
N GLU A 175 -10.96 58.94 50.77
CA GLU A 175 -12.07 59.07 51.71
C GLU A 175 -11.60 59.24 53.16
N ARG A 176 -10.58 58.47 53.58
CA ARG A 176 -9.96 58.61 54.91
C ARG A 176 -9.35 60.01 55.07
N ALA A 177 -8.57 60.47 54.10
CA ALA A 177 -7.99 61.81 54.10
C ALA A 177 -9.06 62.91 54.17
N ALA A 178 -10.16 62.78 53.44
CA ALA A 178 -11.28 63.71 53.50
C ALA A 178 -11.97 63.73 54.88
N LYS A 179 -12.17 62.55 55.48
CA LYS A 179 -12.72 62.42 56.85
C LYS A 179 -11.79 63.02 57.89
N ASP A 180 -10.48 62.84 57.76
CA ASP A 180 -9.48 63.40 58.67
C ASP A 180 -9.43 64.93 58.56
N MET A 181 -9.49 65.49 57.35
CA MET A 181 -9.63 66.94 57.15
C MET A 181 -10.92 67.49 57.75
N GLN A 182 -12.05 66.80 57.57
CA GLN A 182 -13.32 67.21 58.18
C GLN A 182 -13.26 67.16 59.71
N ARG A 183 -12.61 66.14 60.29
CA ARG A 183 -12.38 66.04 61.74
C ARG A 183 -11.51 67.18 62.26
N GLN A 184 -10.45 67.56 61.54
CA GLN A 184 -9.61 68.70 61.89
C GLN A 184 -10.43 70.01 61.90
N GLN A 185 -11.22 70.27 60.86
CA GLN A 185 -12.10 71.46 60.80
C GLN A 185 -13.14 71.50 61.94
N ILE A 186 -13.71 70.35 62.30
CA ILE A 186 -14.64 70.25 63.45
C ILE A 186 -13.90 70.49 64.77
N GLY A 187 -12.68 69.97 64.90
CA GLY A 187 -11.81 70.19 66.06
C GLY A 187 -11.51 71.68 66.25
N GLU A 188 -11.01 72.36 65.21
CA GLU A 188 -10.69 73.79 65.24
C GLU A 188 -11.92 74.64 65.56
N ARG A 189 -13.07 74.38 64.92
CA ARG A 189 -14.33 75.09 65.23
C ARG A 189 -14.78 74.85 66.67
N ARG A 190 -14.61 73.63 67.18
CA ARG A 190 -14.98 73.29 68.57
C ARG A 190 -14.05 73.97 69.57
N GLU A 191 -12.76 74.11 69.24
CA GLU A 191 -11.80 74.86 70.07
C GLU A 191 -12.08 76.36 70.04
N SER A 192 -12.41 76.95 68.89
CA SER A 192 -12.83 78.36 68.79
C SER A 192 -14.08 78.63 69.65
N ARG A 193 -15.11 77.79 69.52
CA ARG A 193 -16.33 77.89 70.34
C ARG A 193 -16.05 77.72 71.84
N LYS A 194 -15.09 76.88 72.22
CA LYS A 194 -14.67 76.74 73.62
C LYS A 194 -13.96 77.99 74.13
N ARG A 195 -13.16 78.67 73.30
CA ARG A 195 -12.51 79.93 73.66
C ARG A 195 -13.53 81.06 73.82
N GLU A 196 -14.45 81.20 72.87
CA GLU A 196 -15.56 82.15 72.92
C GLU A 196 -16.44 81.91 74.17
N ALA A 197 -16.83 80.66 74.45
CA ALA A 197 -17.61 80.32 75.63
C ALA A 197 -16.84 80.53 76.95
N ALA A 198 -15.51 80.37 76.96
CA ALA A 198 -14.69 80.67 78.14
C ALA A 198 -14.57 82.18 78.39
N GLU A 199 -14.50 82.99 77.33
CA GLU A 199 -14.52 84.45 77.42
C GLU A 199 -15.88 84.96 77.92
N GLU A 200 -16.98 84.41 77.42
CA GLU A 200 -18.33 84.68 77.90
C GLU A 200 -18.49 84.24 79.36
N TYR A 201 -18.06 83.03 79.73
CA TYR A 201 -18.07 82.57 81.14
C TYR A 201 -17.26 83.48 82.07
N ASN A 202 -16.14 84.05 81.61
CA ASN A 202 -15.34 84.97 82.43
C ASN A 202 -16.02 86.34 82.58
N ARG A 203 -16.71 86.83 81.54
CA ARG A 203 -17.54 88.05 81.63
C ARG A 203 -18.76 87.82 82.54
N ASP A 204 -19.43 86.69 82.36
CA ASP A 204 -20.59 86.29 83.17
C ASP A 204 -20.20 86.05 84.62
N LYS A 205 -19.04 85.43 84.91
CA LYS A 205 -18.55 85.26 86.29
C LYS A 205 -18.30 86.59 86.99
N ALA A 206 -17.79 87.59 86.29
CA ALA A 206 -17.60 88.94 86.85
C ALA A 206 -18.96 89.61 87.15
N GLN A 207 -19.93 89.48 86.24
CA GLN A 207 -21.30 89.99 86.44
C GLN A 207 -22.07 89.21 87.52
N VAL A 208 -21.83 87.90 87.64
CA VAL A 208 -22.41 87.01 88.66
C VAL A 208 -21.81 87.27 90.03
N GLN A 209 -20.56 87.70 90.17
CA GLN A 209 -20.00 88.12 91.46
C GLN A 209 -20.63 89.41 92.00
N ASP A 210 -21.07 90.31 91.11
CA ASP A 210 -21.80 91.52 91.47
C ASP A 210 -23.29 91.23 91.74
N LEU A 211 -23.88 90.26 91.03
CA LEU A 211 -25.25 89.78 91.24
C LEU A 211 -25.42 88.87 92.47
N ILE A 212 -24.44 88.02 92.83
CA ILE A 212 -24.48 87.16 94.04
C ILE A 212 -24.54 88.01 95.31
N ARG A 213 -23.92 89.20 95.30
CA ARG A 213 -23.99 90.15 96.41
C ARG A 213 -25.39 90.76 96.56
N GLN A 214 -26.17 90.81 95.47
CA GLN A 214 -27.55 91.32 95.42
C GLN A 214 -28.61 90.20 95.53
N LEU A 215 -28.25 88.95 95.24
CA LEU A 215 -29.11 87.76 95.29
C LEU A 215 -29.20 87.10 96.68
N LEU A 216 -28.16 87.22 97.53
CA LEU A 216 -28.24 86.73 98.92
C LEU A 216 -29.32 87.45 99.76
N GLU A 217 -29.73 88.67 99.36
CA GLU A 217 -30.82 89.43 99.99
C GLU A 217 -32.20 89.18 99.34
N GLN A 218 -32.27 88.55 98.15
CA GLN A 218 -33.52 88.25 97.44
C GLN A 218 -33.87 86.75 97.41
N GLU A 219 -32.93 85.84 97.69
CA GLU A 219 -33.14 84.38 97.70
C GLU A 219 -34.02 83.85 98.85
N ASP A 220 -34.24 84.62 99.92
CA ASP A 220 -35.21 84.28 100.97
C ASP A 220 -36.68 84.44 100.50
N GLN A 221 -36.92 85.23 99.45
CA GLN A 221 -38.27 85.53 98.96
C GLN A 221 -38.68 84.72 97.72
N ASP A 222 -37.74 84.25 96.89
CA ASP A 222 -38.04 83.52 95.64
C ASP A 222 -37.99 81.97 95.74
N ASN A 223 -37.40 81.41 96.80
CA ASN A 223 -37.50 79.97 97.09
C ASN A 223 -38.96 79.50 97.33
N ARG A 224 -39.88 80.43 97.64
CA ARG A 224 -41.32 80.15 97.79
C ARG A 224 -42.09 80.14 96.46
N ARG A 225 -41.52 80.64 95.35
CA ARG A 225 -42.22 80.77 94.04
C ARG A 225 -41.86 79.68 93.01
N ASN A 226 -40.70 79.03 93.13
CA ASN A 226 -40.23 78.02 92.16
C ASN A 226 -40.83 76.60 92.31
N ALA A 227 -41.61 76.34 93.37
CA ALA A 227 -42.31 75.06 93.53
C ALA A 227 -43.45 74.85 92.52
N ALA A 228 -44.03 75.92 91.96
CA ALA A 228 -45.18 75.85 91.04
C ALA A 228 -44.80 75.59 89.56
N LYS A 229 -43.59 75.97 89.13
CA LYS A 229 -43.16 75.85 87.71
C LYS A 229 -42.77 74.42 87.29
N ARG A 230 -42.35 73.58 88.23
CA ARG A 230 -41.95 72.17 87.97
C ARG A 230 -43.11 71.25 87.60
N ALA A 231 -44.37 71.67 87.80
CA ALA A 231 -45.56 70.91 87.40
C ALA A 231 -45.94 71.12 85.93
N ALA A 232 -45.67 72.29 85.35
CA ALA A 232 -46.02 72.63 83.97
C ALA A 232 -45.10 71.96 82.93
N GLU A 233 -43.79 71.85 83.22
CA GLU A 233 -42.81 71.21 82.34
C GLU A 233 -43.05 69.69 82.21
N ARG A 234 -43.63 69.04 83.23
CA ARG A 234 -43.98 67.62 83.17
C ARG A 234 -45.14 67.32 82.21
N GLN A 235 -46.07 68.26 82.02
CA GLN A 235 -47.18 68.10 81.08
C GLN A 235 -46.73 68.25 79.62
N GLN A 236 -45.81 69.17 79.34
CA GLN A 236 -45.25 69.37 78.00
C GLN A 236 -44.38 68.19 77.52
N ILE A 237 -43.71 67.49 78.44
CA ILE A 237 -42.96 66.26 78.13
C ILE A 237 -43.89 65.10 77.76
N GLN A 238 -45.08 65.00 78.38
CA GLN A 238 -46.05 63.96 78.04
C GLN A 238 -46.74 64.20 76.69
N GLU A 239 -47.01 65.45 76.34
CA GLU A 239 -47.60 65.80 75.03
C GLU A 239 -46.63 65.54 73.87
N SER A 240 -45.34 65.84 74.05
CA SER A 240 -44.31 65.58 73.03
C SER A 240 -44.01 64.09 72.81
N LEU A 241 -44.16 63.25 73.84
CA LEU A 241 -44.08 61.79 73.69
C LEU A 241 -45.28 61.22 72.92
N ARG A 242 -46.50 61.71 73.19
CA ARG A 242 -47.72 61.33 72.44
C ARG A 242 -47.63 61.72 70.96
N GLN A 243 -47.08 62.89 70.65
CA GLN A 243 -46.89 63.34 69.26
C GLN A 243 -45.87 62.46 68.49
N LYS A 244 -44.84 61.95 69.17
CA LYS A 244 -43.86 61.02 68.56
C LYS A 244 -44.44 59.63 68.29
N GLU A 245 -45.32 59.13 69.17
CA GLU A 245 -46.02 57.87 68.97
C GLU A 245 -47.03 57.94 67.82
N LEU A 246 -47.82 59.01 67.74
CA LEU A 246 -48.74 59.27 66.62
C LEU A 246 -48.00 59.37 65.28
N TRP A 247 -46.84 60.04 65.25
CA TRP A 247 -46.02 60.12 64.04
C TRP A 247 -45.44 58.76 63.62
N ARG A 248 -44.99 57.93 64.57
CA ARG A 248 -44.56 56.55 64.28
C ARG A 248 -45.70 55.69 63.74
N GLN A 249 -46.89 55.78 64.32
CA GLN A 249 -48.06 55.05 63.85
C GLN A 249 -48.46 55.46 62.43
N GLN A 250 -48.37 56.76 62.11
CA GLN A 250 -48.62 57.26 60.74
C GLN A 250 -47.55 56.78 59.75
N GLN A 251 -46.28 56.71 60.14
CA GLN A 251 -45.21 56.18 59.29
C GLN A 251 -45.35 54.68 59.03
N ILE A 252 -45.75 53.91 60.04
CA ILE A 252 -46.02 52.47 59.88
C ILE A 252 -47.22 52.26 58.95
N ALA A 253 -48.30 53.03 59.12
CA ALA A 253 -49.48 52.93 58.24
C ALA A 253 -49.19 53.30 56.78
N LEU A 254 -48.31 54.28 56.54
CA LEU A 254 -47.85 54.62 55.19
C LEU A 254 -47.00 53.50 54.57
N SER A 255 -46.08 52.92 55.34
CA SER A 255 -45.28 51.76 54.90
C SER A 255 -46.16 50.56 54.59
N GLU A 256 -47.17 50.26 55.43
CA GLU A 256 -48.10 49.14 55.20
C GLU A 256 -48.93 49.34 53.92
N HIS A 257 -49.31 50.59 53.59
CA HIS A 257 -49.99 50.91 52.35
C HIS A 257 -49.07 50.80 51.12
N GLU A 258 -47.80 51.16 51.24
CA GLU A 258 -46.79 50.99 50.18
C GLU A 258 -46.47 49.50 49.97
N ASP A 259 -46.31 48.75 51.05
CA ASP A 259 -46.11 47.30 51.03
C ASP A 259 -47.33 46.57 50.44
N ALA A 260 -48.55 47.02 50.73
CA ALA A 260 -49.77 46.49 50.11
C ALA A 260 -49.77 46.69 48.60
N LYS A 261 -49.39 47.87 48.10
CA LYS A 261 -49.27 48.14 46.65
C LYS A 261 -48.17 47.31 46.00
N ILE A 262 -47.05 47.09 46.69
CA ILE A 262 -45.98 46.22 46.21
C ILE A 262 -46.45 44.77 46.10
N ARG A 263 -47.24 44.28 47.07
CA ARG A 263 -47.83 42.92 47.03
C ARG A 263 -48.84 42.76 45.90
N GLU A 264 -49.70 43.75 45.67
CA GLU A 264 -50.65 43.73 44.56
C GLU A 264 -49.94 43.71 43.20
N TYR A 265 -48.88 44.51 43.05
CA TYR A 265 -48.06 44.51 41.83
C TYR A 265 -47.31 43.18 41.64
N ALA A 266 -46.75 42.60 42.71
CA ALA A 266 -46.09 41.30 42.67
C ALA A 266 -47.07 40.17 42.31
N ALA A 267 -48.30 40.21 42.83
CA ALA A 267 -49.34 39.24 42.49
C ALA A 267 -49.78 39.36 41.01
N LEU A 268 -49.89 40.58 40.48
CA LEU A 268 -50.18 40.82 39.06
C LEU A 268 -49.04 40.33 38.15
N GLN A 269 -47.78 40.55 38.56
CA GLN A 269 -46.60 40.06 37.84
C GLN A 269 -46.54 38.53 37.83
N ALA A 270 -46.81 37.89 38.98
CA ALA A 270 -46.87 36.43 39.10
C ALA A 270 -47.98 35.84 38.22
N ALA A 271 -49.19 36.40 38.26
CA ALA A 271 -50.31 35.96 37.41
C ALA A 271 -50.04 36.16 35.90
N ARG A 272 -49.26 37.18 35.53
CA ARG A 272 -48.82 37.38 34.13
C ARG A 272 -47.79 36.34 33.71
N ASN A 273 -46.84 36.00 34.60
CA ASN A 273 -45.84 34.97 34.33
C ASN A 273 -46.50 33.58 34.26
N GLU A 274 -47.42 33.26 35.16
CA GLU A 274 -48.18 32.00 35.12
C GLU A 274 -48.95 31.83 33.80
N LYS A 275 -49.55 32.89 33.26
CA LYS A 275 -50.20 32.84 31.93
C LYS A 275 -49.20 32.61 30.80
N LEU A 276 -48.02 33.23 30.85
CA LEU A 276 -46.98 33.01 29.86
C LEU A 276 -46.41 31.59 29.94
N ASP A 277 -46.30 31.03 31.14
CA ASP A 277 -45.85 29.65 31.36
C ASP A 277 -46.91 28.65 30.90
N GLN A 278 -48.20 28.90 31.14
CA GLN A 278 -49.31 28.11 30.58
C GLN A 278 -49.31 28.13 29.05
N GLU A 279 -49.15 29.29 28.42
CA GLU A 279 -49.06 29.38 26.94
C GLU A 279 -47.82 28.65 26.39
N ARG A 280 -46.71 28.60 27.14
CA ARG A 280 -45.52 27.83 26.77
C ARG A 280 -45.76 26.33 26.89
N GLU A 281 -46.37 25.88 27.98
CA GLU A 281 -46.73 24.49 28.21
C GLU A 281 -47.73 23.97 27.16
N GLU A 282 -48.73 24.77 26.79
CA GLU A 282 -49.67 24.43 25.71
C GLU A 282 -48.96 24.28 24.36
N ARG A 283 -48.06 25.21 24.00
CA ARG A 283 -47.24 25.11 22.78
C ARG A 283 -46.29 23.91 22.81
N GLU A 284 -45.74 23.57 23.96
CA GLU A 284 -44.92 22.36 24.11
C GLU A 284 -45.76 21.08 24.01
N ALA A 285 -46.98 21.07 24.57
CA ALA A 285 -47.90 19.96 24.46
C ALA A 285 -48.35 19.74 23.00
N GLU A 286 -48.61 20.81 22.25
CA GLU A 286 -48.89 20.75 20.82
C GLU A 286 -47.69 20.21 20.02
N LYS A 287 -46.46 20.67 20.32
CA LYS A 287 -45.24 20.13 19.71
C LYS A 287 -45.06 18.64 20.02
N ARG A 288 -45.33 18.21 21.27
CA ARG A 288 -45.27 16.79 21.67
C ARG A 288 -46.32 15.96 20.95
N ARG A 289 -47.53 16.49 20.78
CA ARG A 289 -48.59 15.84 20.00
C ARG A 289 -48.21 15.66 18.53
N VAL A 290 -47.71 16.72 17.89
CA VAL A 290 -47.23 16.67 16.49
C VAL A 290 -46.07 15.68 16.34
N LEU A 291 -45.15 15.65 17.31
CA LEU A 291 -44.04 14.69 17.32
C LEU A 291 -44.53 13.25 17.45
N LEU A 292 -45.52 12.98 18.30
CA LEU A 292 -46.15 11.67 18.45
C LEU A 292 -46.89 11.25 17.17
N GLU A 293 -47.63 12.16 16.54
CA GLU A 293 -48.30 11.91 15.25
C GLU A 293 -47.28 11.62 14.14
N LEU A 294 -46.17 12.36 14.08
CA LEU A 294 -45.08 12.11 13.12
C LEU A 294 -44.36 10.78 13.38
N SER A 295 -44.12 10.44 14.65
CA SER A 295 -43.52 9.16 15.03
C SER A 295 -44.43 7.97 14.67
N ARG A 296 -45.75 8.12 14.86
CA ARG A 296 -46.74 7.13 14.44
C ARG A 296 -46.77 6.97 12.91
N GLN A 297 -46.79 8.07 12.16
CA GLN A 297 -46.75 8.03 10.70
C GLN A 297 -45.47 7.37 10.18
N LYS A 298 -44.33 7.62 10.82
CA LYS A 298 -43.07 6.96 10.48
C LYS A 298 -43.14 5.46 10.74
N LEU A 299 -43.65 5.04 11.90
CA LEU A 299 -43.83 3.62 12.22
C LEU A 299 -44.78 2.92 11.26
N GLU A 300 -45.89 3.56 10.86
CA GLU A 300 -46.82 3.03 9.87
C GLU A 300 -46.19 2.91 8.48
N ARG A 301 -45.33 3.87 8.10
CA ARG A 301 -44.56 3.80 6.84
C ARG A 301 -43.52 2.69 6.88
N ASP A 302 -42.75 2.59 7.96
CA ASP A 302 -41.74 1.54 8.14
C ASP A 302 -42.40 0.15 8.18
N ALA A 303 -43.60 0.03 8.74
CA ALA A 303 -44.39 -1.20 8.72
C ALA A 303 -44.83 -1.57 7.29
N ARG A 304 -45.36 -0.61 6.52
CA ARG A 304 -45.73 -0.83 5.12
C ARG A 304 -44.53 -1.18 4.23
N GLU A 305 -43.38 -0.58 4.48
CA GLU A 305 -42.14 -0.90 3.75
C GLU A 305 -41.67 -2.33 4.08
N LYS A 306 -41.78 -2.77 5.33
CA LYS A 306 -41.51 -4.16 5.72
C LYS A 306 -42.51 -5.15 5.14
N GLU A 307 -43.80 -4.83 5.15
CA GLU A 307 -44.84 -5.65 4.51
C GLU A 307 -44.57 -5.75 2.99
N HIS A 308 -44.19 -4.65 2.34
CA HIS A 308 -43.82 -4.67 0.93
C HIS A 308 -42.57 -5.53 0.67
N GLN A 309 -41.54 -5.44 1.52
CA GLN A 309 -40.34 -6.28 1.40
C GLN A 309 -40.68 -7.75 1.59
N GLN A 310 -41.52 -8.10 2.57
CA GLN A 310 -42.01 -9.46 2.77
C GLN A 310 -42.75 -9.98 1.53
N LEU A 311 -43.62 -9.17 0.92
CA LEU A 311 -44.31 -9.55 -0.32
C LEU A 311 -43.35 -9.76 -1.50
N LEU A 312 -42.24 -9.01 -1.58
CA LEU A 312 -41.21 -9.21 -2.61
C LEU A 312 -40.40 -10.48 -2.36
N ASP A 313 -40.06 -10.75 -1.10
CA ASP A 313 -39.34 -11.96 -0.71
C ASP A 313 -40.21 -13.22 -0.94
N ASP A 314 -41.49 -13.14 -0.61
CA ASP A 314 -42.48 -14.19 -0.87
C ASP A 314 -42.65 -14.44 -2.38
N LEU A 315 -42.77 -13.37 -3.19
CA LEU A 315 -42.81 -13.48 -4.65
C LEU A 315 -41.54 -14.14 -5.22
N HIS A 316 -40.37 -13.77 -4.70
CA HIS A 316 -39.11 -14.38 -5.12
C HIS A 316 -38.97 -15.85 -4.69
N LEU A 317 -39.57 -16.23 -3.56
CA LEU A 317 -39.65 -17.63 -3.14
C LEU A 317 -40.58 -18.42 -4.07
N ASP A 318 -41.76 -17.88 -4.36
CA ASP A 318 -42.74 -18.47 -5.27
C ASP A 318 -42.16 -18.65 -6.69
N GLU A 319 -41.45 -17.63 -7.20
CA GLU A 319 -40.76 -17.71 -8.50
C GLU A 319 -39.70 -18.82 -8.52
N LYS A 320 -38.95 -18.98 -7.42
CA LYS A 320 -37.97 -20.07 -7.29
C LYS A 320 -38.64 -21.44 -7.23
N GLU A 321 -39.72 -21.57 -6.47
CA GLU A 321 -40.48 -22.82 -6.36
C GLU A 321 -41.16 -23.20 -7.68
N GLU A 322 -41.71 -22.24 -8.43
CA GLU A 322 -42.26 -22.46 -9.76
C GLU A 322 -41.17 -22.87 -10.77
N LEU A 323 -39.98 -22.25 -10.70
CA LEU A 323 -38.84 -22.66 -11.52
C LEU A 323 -38.36 -24.08 -11.18
N GLU A 324 -38.34 -24.45 -9.90
CA GLU A 324 -38.00 -25.82 -9.47
C GLU A 324 -39.07 -26.83 -9.90
N ARG A 325 -40.35 -26.48 -9.80
CA ARG A 325 -41.46 -27.29 -10.33
C ARG A 325 -41.35 -27.48 -11.84
N GLN A 326 -41.08 -26.42 -12.59
CA GLN A 326 -40.87 -26.50 -14.04
C GLN A 326 -39.65 -27.36 -14.41
N LYS A 327 -38.55 -27.26 -13.64
CA LYS A 327 -37.37 -28.13 -13.82
C LYS A 327 -37.71 -29.59 -13.51
N ALA A 328 -38.42 -29.87 -12.42
CA ALA A 328 -38.85 -31.22 -12.06
C ALA A 328 -39.81 -31.81 -13.10
N GLU A 329 -40.75 -31.02 -13.61
CA GLU A 329 -41.63 -31.42 -14.71
C GLU A 329 -40.85 -31.67 -16.01
N ALA A 330 -39.88 -30.81 -16.35
CA ALA A 330 -39.03 -30.97 -17.52
C ALA A 330 -38.15 -32.23 -17.41
N GLU A 331 -37.59 -32.51 -16.24
CA GLU A 331 -36.85 -33.75 -15.98
C GLU A 331 -37.76 -34.98 -16.03
N SER A 332 -38.97 -34.91 -15.50
CA SER A 332 -39.97 -35.99 -15.61
C SER A 332 -40.37 -36.22 -17.06
N ARG A 333 -40.58 -35.16 -17.85
CA ARG A 333 -40.87 -35.24 -19.29
C ARG A 333 -39.70 -35.84 -20.06
N ARG A 334 -38.46 -35.41 -19.80
CA ARG A 334 -37.24 -36.01 -20.38
C ARG A 334 -37.12 -37.49 -20.02
N LYS A 335 -37.31 -37.88 -18.76
CA LYS A 335 -37.32 -39.29 -18.34
C LYS A 335 -38.40 -40.11 -19.05
N GLN A 336 -39.58 -39.52 -19.29
CA GLN A 336 -40.65 -40.18 -20.07
C GLN A 336 -40.31 -40.27 -21.56
N GLU A 337 -39.70 -39.24 -22.14
CA GLU A 337 -39.23 -39.22 -23.53
C GLU A 337 -38.09 -40.22 -23.75
N ASP A 338 -37.11 -40.27 -22.85
CA ASP A 338 -36.01 -41.24 -22.84
C ASP A 338 -36.54 -42.67 -22.69
N ARG A 339 -37.53 -42.90 -21.81
CA ARG A 339 -38.19 -44.21 -21.66
C ARG A 339 -38.96 -44.60 -22.91
N LYS A 340 -39.66 -43.66 -23.55
CA LYS A 340 -40.36 -43.89 -24.83
C LYS A 340 -39.39 -44.11 -25.98
N ALA A 341 -38.26 -43.41 -26.01
CA ALA A 341 -37.20 -43.57 -27.00
C ALA A 341 -36.50 -44.93 -26.84
N LEU A 342 -36.25 -45.36 -25.60
CA LEU A 342 -35.71 -46.69 -25.30
C LEU A 342 -36.69 -47.80 -25.73
N LEU A 343 -37.99 -47.64 -25.46
CA LEU A 343 -39.02 -48.56 -25.92
C LEU A 343 -39.13 -48.59 -27.45
N ARG A 344 -39.11 -47.43 -28.12
CA ARG A 344 -39.10 -47.34 -29.58
C ARG A 344 -37.85 -47.98 -30.18
N ALA A 345 -36.68 -47.73 -29.62
CA ALA A 345 -35.43 -48.35 -30.07
C ALA A 345 -35.44 -49.87 -29.85
N PHE A 346 -36.05 -50.34 -28.77
CA PHE A 346 -36.25 -51.77 -28.52
C PHE A 346 -37.25 -52.39 -29.52
N ASP A 347 -38.37 -51.72 -29.79
CA ASP A 347 -39.36 -52.16 -30.77
C ASP A 347 -38.80 -52.13 -32.20
N GLU A 348 -38.01 -51.11 -32.56
CA GLU A 348 -37.29 -51.01 -33.82
C GLU A 348 -36.22 -52.10 -33.94
N GLN A 349 -35.46 -52.36 -32.88
CA GLN A 349 -34.48 -53.45 -32.83
C GLN A 349 -35.18 -54.82 -32.97
N MET A 350 -36.34 -55.01 -32.34
CA MET A 350 -37.10 -56.24 -32.43
C MET A 350 -37.76 -56.40 -33.81
N ALA A 351 -38.29 -55.33 -34.39
CA ALA A 351 -38.84 -55.32 -35.75
C ALA A 351 -37.74 -55.53 -36.81
N GLU A 352 -36.55 -54.95 -36.64
CA GLU A 352 -35.39 -55.23 -37.49
C GLU A 352 -34.92 -56.67 -37.31
N LYS A 353 -34.93 -57.20 -36.09
CA LYS A 353 -34.58 -58.59 -35.82
C LYS A 353 -35.60 -59.56 -36.42
N GLU A 354 -36.88 -59.21 -36.41
CA GLU A 354 -37.96 -59.97 -37.04
C GLU A 354 -37.92 -59.86 -38.56
N ARG A 355 -37.68 -58.68 -39.14
CA ARG A 355 -37.42 -58.51 -40.58
C ARG A 355 -36.21 -59.30 -41.02
N ARG A 356 -35.10 -59.23 -40.28
CA ARG A 356 -33.90 -60.05 -40.54
C ARG A 356 -34.19 -61.54 -40.40
N ARG A 357 -35.10 -61.95 -39.51
CA ARG A 357 -35.52 -63.35 -39.34
C ARG A 357 -36.43 -63.81 -40.49
N GLN A 358 -37.30 -62.95 -40.99
CA GLN A 358 -38.15 -63.21 -42.16
C GLN A 358 -37.30 -63.25 -43.44
N GLU A 359 -36.41 -62.27 -43.63
CA GLU A 359 -35.40 -62.28 -44.70
C GLU A 359 -34.47 -63.49 -44.57
N ALA A 360 -34.08 -63.89 -43.35
CA ALA A 360 -33.31 -65.11 -43.13
C ALA A 360 -34.11 -66.37 -43.50
N LEU A 361 -35.40 -66.46 -43.18
CA LEU A 361 -36.26 -67.60 -43.54
C LEU A 361 -36.53 -67.68 -45.06
N GLU A 362 -36.74 -66.54 -45.71
CA GLU A 362 -36.88 -66.45 -47.17
C GLU A 362 -35.56 -66.82 -47.87
N ASN A 363 -34.43 -66.30 -47.37
CA ASN A 363 -33.11 -66.70 -47.82
C ASN A 363 -32.82 -68.17 -47.51
N GLU A 364 -33.30 -68.72 -46.39
CA GLU A 364 -33.13 -70.11 -46.00
C GLU A 364 -33.97 -71.04 -46.89
N GLN A 365 -35.15 -70.62 -47.37
CA GLN A 365 -35.93 -71.38 -48.36
C GLN A 365 -35.27 -71.35 -49.75
N VAL A 366 -34.76 -70.19 -50.19
CA VAL A 366 -33.98 -70.05 -51.44
C VAL A 366 -32.66 -70.81 -51.33
N TYR A 367 -32.03 -70.81 -50.16
CA TYR A 367 -30.81 -71.56 -49.86
C TYR A 367 -31.09 -73.05 -49.79
N ARG A 368 -32.19 -73.53 -49.18
CA ARG A 368 -32.54 -74.95 -49.11
C ARG A 368 -32.84 -75.56 -50.48
N GLN A 369 -33.42 -74.77 -51.40
CA GLN A 369 -33.59 -75.16 -52.81
C GLN A 369 -32.26 -75.17 -53.59
N LYS A 370 -31.36 -74.21 -53.34
CA LYS A 370 -30.01 -74.17 -53.94
C LYS A 370 -29.04 -75.20 -53.35
N LEU A 371 -29.20 -75.54 -52.08
CA LEU A 371 -28.36 -76.45 -51.31
C LEU A 371 -28.70 -77.92 -51.63
N LEU A 372 -29.98 -78.25 -51.88
CA LEU A 372 -30.38 -79.53 -52.46
C LEU A 372 -29.81 -79.76 -53.87
N ALA A 373 -29.62 -78.70 -54.67
CA ALA A 373 -28.98 -78.77 -55.98
C ALA A 373 -27.43 -78.83 -55.88
N GLN A 374 -26.83 -78.17 -54.88
CA GLN A 374 -25.38 -78.18 -54.64
C GLN A 374 -24.88 -79.46 -53.97
N PHE A 375 -25.65 -80.10 -53.09
CA PHE A 375 -25.27 -81.38 -52.48
C PHE A 375 -25.13 -82.51 -53.52
N ALA A 376 -25.95 -82.51 -54.58
CA ALA A 376 -25.82 -83.47 -55.67
C ALA A 376 -24.54 -83.32 -56.50
N GLU A 377 -23.97 -82.11 -56.55
CA GLU A 377 -22.71 -81.83 -57.27
C GLU A 377 -21.47 -81.87 -56.35
N GLN A 378 -21.63 -81.69 -55.04
CA GLN A 378 -20.51 -81.62 -54.09
C GLN A 378 -20.13 -82.96 -53.45
N ASP A 379 -21.01 -83.96 -53.44
CA ASP A 379 -20.67 -85.34 -53.03
C ASP A 379 -19.63 -86.01 -53.97
N ARG A 380 -19.35 -85.43 -55.14
CA ARG A 380 -18.32 -85.93 -56.08
C ARG A 380 -16.94 -85.29 -55.91
N ILE A 381 -16.83 -84.19 -55.15
CA ILE A 381 -15.57 -83.41 -55.03
C ILE A 381 -15.10 -83.27 -53.56
N GLU A 382 -15.85 -83.80 -52.59
CA GLU A 382 -15.47 -83.79 -51.16
C GLU A 382 -14.69 -85.01 -50.66
N GLN A 383 -13.95 -85.70 -51.54
CA GLN A 383 -12.92 -86.68 -51.10
C GLN A 383 -11.47 -86.18 -51.18
N MET A 384 -11.22 -84.88 -51.41
CA MET A 384 -9.84 -84.39 -51.60
C MET A 384 -9.47 -83.04 -50.96
N ASN A 385 -10.21 -82.48 -49.98
CA ASN A 385 -9.84 -81.17 -49.40
C ASN A 385 -10.07 -80.94 -47.87
N GLU A 386 -10.12 -81.98 -47.04
CA GLU A 386 -10.17 -81.79 -45.57
C GLU A 386 -8.90 -81.16 -44.97
N GLN A 387 -7.76 -81.33 -45.64
CA GLN A 387 -6.49 -80.73 -45.19
C GLN A 387 -6.45 -79.19 -45.40
N LYS A 388 -7.13 -78.64 -46.41
CA LYS A 388 -7.18 -77.18 -46.67
C LYS A 388 -8.13 -76.43 -45.71
N LYS A 389 -9.22 -77.06 -45.23
CA LYS A 389 -10.12 -76.47 -44.23
C LYS A 389 -9.43 -76.31 -42.86
N ARG A 390 -8.63 -77.30 -42.43
CA ARG A 390 -7.86 -77.21 -41.17
C ARG A 390 -6.79 -76.12 -41.20
N LEU A 391 -6.07 -75.97 -42.32
CA LEU A 391 -5.07 -74.90 -42.49
C LEU A 391 -5.71 -73.50 -42.46
N ARG A 392 -6.82 -73.28 -43.16
CA ARG A 392 -7.49 -71.97 -43.18
C ARG A 392 -8.11 -71.57 -41.85
N ILE A 393 -8.66 -72.53 -41.08
CA ILE A 393 -9.21 -72.27 -39.74
C ILE A 393 -8.07 -71.97 -38.76
N GLN A 394 -6.93 -72.69 -38.85
CA GLN A 394 -5.74 -72.38 -38.04
C GLN A 394 -5.12 -71.03 -38.40
N GLU A 395 -5.09 -70.66 -39.68
CA GLU A 395 -4.63 -69.33 -40.13
C GLU A 395 -5.56 -68.22 -39.63
N HIS A 396 -6.88 -68.42 -39.66
CA HIS A 396 -7.84 -67.45 -39.17
C HIS A 396 -7.81 -67.31 -37.65
N MET A 397 -7.66 -68.43 -36.90
CA MET A 397 -7.46 -68.40 -35.45
C MET A 397 -6.17 -67.65 -35.07
N ARG A 398 -5.06 -67.90 -35.79
CA ARG A 398 -3.80 -67.15 -35.61
C ARG A 398 -3.96 -65.66 -35.94
N GLN A 399 -4.75 -65.31 -36.95
CA GLN A 399 -5.03 -63.91 -37.29
C GLN A 399 -5.88 -63.22 -36.22
N VAL A 400 -6.91 -63.89 -35.67
CA VAL A 400 -7.73 -63.37 -34.58
C VAL A 400 -6.91 -63.22 -33.29
N GLU A 401 -6.08 -64.21 -32.95
CA GLU A 401 -5.15 -64.10 -31.81
C GLU A 401 -4.15 -62.94 -31.99
N ARG A 402 -3.62 -62.74 -33.20
CA ARG A 402 -2.78 -61.58 -33.52
C ARG A 402 -3.52 -60.26 -33.32
N LEU A 403 -4.78 -60.16 -33.76
CA LEU A 403 -5.60 -58.95 -33.56
C LEU A 403 -5.91 -58.70 -32.08
N ILE A 404 -6.14 -59.75 -31.29
CA ILE A 404 -6.35 -59.64 -29.84
C ILE A 404 -5.07 -59.19 -29.12
N ILE A 405 -3.91 -59.74 -29.50
CA ILE A 405 -2.61 -59.34 -28.95
C ILE A 405 -2.29 -57.89 -29.33
N GLN A 406 -2.49 -57.50 -30.59
CA GLN A 406 -2.30 -56.12 -31.05
C GLN A 406 -3.22 -55.14 -30.31
N ARG A 407 -4.49 -55.50 -30.09
CA ARG A 407 -5.42 -54.65 -29.33
C ARG A 407 -5.02 -54.51 -27.86
N ARG A 408 -4.49 -55.56 -27.23
CA ARG A 408 -3.94 -55.48 -25.87
C ARG A 408 -2.69 -54.60 -25.83
N GLN A 409 -1.77 -54.75 -26.77
CA GLN A 409 -0.57 -53.92 -26.88
C GLN A 409 -0.91 -52.43 -27.08
N LEU A 410 -1.91 -52.12 -27.91
CA LEU A 410 -2.38 -50.75 -28.10
C LEU A 410 -2.97 -50.17 -26.82
N PHE A 411 -3.80 -50.94 -26.10
CA PHE A 411 -4.39 -50.51 -24.83
C PHE A 411 -3.35 -50.30 -23.72
N GLU A 412 -2.36 -51.21 -23.62
CA GLU A 412 -1.24 -51.07 -22.69
C GLU A 412 -0.37 -49.85 -23.04
N ALA A 413 -0.09 -49.63 -24.32
CA ALA A 413 0.65 -48.46 -24.79
C ALA A 413 -0.10 -47.14 -24.53
N GLU A 414 -1.42 -47.09 -24.74
CA GLU A 414 -2.27 -45.93 -24.41
C GLU A 414 -2.26 -45.64 -22.91
N ARG A 415 -2.40 -46.67 -22.07
CA ARG A 415 -2.37 -46.53 -20.61
C ARG A 415 -1.01 -46.06 -20.10
N GLU A 416 0.08 -46.57 -20.66
CA GLU A 416 1.44 -46.12 -20.35
C GLU A 416 1.66 -44.68 -20.80
N ALA A 417 1.15 -44.29 -21.97
CA ALA A 417 1.21 -42.91 -22.45
C ALA A 417 0.43 -41.97 -21.52
N GLU A 418 -0.79 -42.32 -21.13
CA GLU A 418 -1.58 -41.55 -20.15
C GLU A 418 -0.82 -41.41 -18.82
N LYS A 419 -0.28 -42.51 -18.29
CA LYS A 419 0.49 -42.48 -17.04
C LYS A 419 1.70 -41.56 -17.15
N GLN A 420 2.44 -41.61 -18.25
CA GLN A 420 3.57 -40.71 -18.50
C GLN A 420 3.11 -39.24 -18.62
N THR A 421 1.95 -38.97 -19.22
CA THR A 421 1.42 -37.60 -19.26
C THR A 421 1.07 -37.07 -17.88
N TRP A 422 0.47 -37.92 -17.03
CA TRP A 422 0.17 -37.59 -15.63
C TRP A 422 1.45 -37.32 -14.82
N GLU A 423 2.45 -38.19 -14.95
CA GLU A 423 3.75 -38.01 -14.28
C GLU A 423 4.45 -36.72 -14.72
N ARG A 424 4.39 -36.38 -16.01
CA ARG A 424 4.94 -35.11 -16.54
C ARG A 424 4.18 -33.89 -16.00
N LEU A 425 2.84 -33.94 -15.98
CA LEU A 425 2.03 -32.86 -15.43
C LEU A 425 2.29 -32.66 -13.94
N ALA A 426 2.35 -33.75 -13.17
CA ALA A 426 2.67 -33.72 -11.74
C ALA A 426 4.06 -33.12 -11.50
N ALA A 427 5.08 -33.53 -12.26
CA ALA A 427 6.43 -32.96 -12.14
C ALA A 427 6.44 -31.45 -12.44
N VAL A 428 5.72 -31.01 -13.47
CA VAL A 428 5.59 -29.57 -13.80
C VAL A 428 4.87 -28.80 -12.69
N GLU A 429 3.83 -29.38 -12.09
CA GLU A 429 3.12 -28.77 -10.96
C GLU A 429 4.01 -28.68 -9.71
N GLU A 430 4.76 -29.72 -9.39
CA GLU A 430 5.74 -29.71 -8.29
C GLU A 430 6.81 -28.64 -8.52
N GLU A 431 7.38 -28.56 -9.72
CA GLU A 431 8.34 -27.50 -10.09
C GLU A 431 7.73 -26.11 -9.89
N LYS A 432 6.48 -25.88 -10.34
CA LYS A 432 5.77 -24.61 -10.11
C LYS A 432 5.60 -24.33 -8.62
N GLN A 433 5.22 -25.33 -7.82
CA GLN A 433 5.07 -25.18 -6.38
C GLN A 433 6.39 -24.81 -5.71
N THR A 434 7.52 -25.44 -6.08
CA THR A 434 8.83 -25.07 -5.54
C THR A 434 9.21 -23.63 -5.86
N VAL A 435 8.92 -23.14 -7.07
CA VAL A 435 9.16 -21.74 -7.46
C VAL A 435 8.29 -20.80 -6.63
N VAL A 436 7.01 -21.14 -6.43
CA VAL A 436 6.08 -20.36 -5.60
C VAL A 436 6.54 -20.30 -4.15
N GLU A 437 6.98 -21.42 -3.57
CA GLU A 437 7.49 -21.46 -2.19
C GLU A 437 8.78 -20.64 -2.04
N GLN A 438 9.71 -20.73 -2.97
CA GLN A 438 10.94 -19.94 -2.96
C GLN A 438 10.65 -18.44 -3.02
N GLU A 439 9.76 -18.01 -3.92
CA GLU A 439 9.39 -16.60 -4.08
C GLU A 439 8.55 -16.11 -2.89
N ARG A 440 7.72 -16.97 -2.30
CA ARG A 440 7.03 -16.68 -1.04
C ARG A 440 8.01 -16.38 0.09
N LEU A 441 9.03 -17.23 0.27
CA LEU A 441 10.06 -17.01 1.29
C LEU A 441 10.88 -15.74 1.01
N ARG A 442 11.19 -15.48 -0.26
CA ARG A 442 11.88 -14.26 -0.69
C ARG A 442 11.08 -13.00 -0.33
N LEU A 443 9.79 -12.95 -0.68
CA LEU A 443 8.92 -11.81 -0.36
C LEU A 443 8.82 -11.58 1.14
N LEU A 444 8.67 -12.64 1.94
CA LEU A 444 8.65 -12.53 3.39
C LEU A 444 9.97 -11.97 3.94
N ARG A 445 11.12 -12.43 3.46
CA ARG A 445 12.44 -11.90 3.84
C ARG A 445 12.61 -10.42 3.47
N GLU A 446 12.23 -10.04 2.26
CA GLU A 446 12.27 -8.65 1.81
C GLU A 446 11.41 -7.74 2.71
N HIS A 447 10.27 -8.25 3.18
CA HIS A 447 9.32 -7.51 4.02
C HIS A 447 9.44 -7.79 5.52
N ALA A 448 10.56 -8.35 5.99
CA ALA A 448 10.74 -8.72 7.40
C ALA A 448 10.60 -7.55 8.40
N GLU A 449 10.84 -6.32 7.96
CA GLU A 449 10.62 -5.11 8.79
C GLU A 449 9.15 -4.91 9.21
N LEU A 450 8.22 -5.44 8.41
CA LEU A 450 6.78 -5.32 8.62
C LEU A 450 6.23 -6.38 9.57
N ALA A 451 7.08 -7.24 10.16
CA ALA A 451 6.64 -8.38 10.97
C ALA A 451 5.63 -8.01 12.08
N LYS A 452 5.74 -6.81 12.67
CA LYS A 452 4.81 -6.31 13.71
C LYS A 452 3.45 -5.86 13.18
N PHE A 453 3.34 -5.57 11.88
CA PHE A 453 2.16 -4.97 11.23
C PHE A 453 1.48 -5.93 10.25
N LEU A 454 1.91 -7.19 10.20
CA LEU A 454 1.32 -8.21 9.33
C LEU A 454 -0.13 -8.52 9.73
N PRO A 455 -1.07 -8.58 8.77
CA PRO A 455 -2.44 -9.00 9.04
C PRO A 455 -2.50 -10.49 9.38
N LYS A 456 -3.63 -10.91 10.00
CA LYS A 456 -3.86 -12.31 10.37
C LYS A 456 -3.85 -13.22 9.13
N GLY A 457 -3.31 -14.43 9.27
CA GLY A 457 -3.25 -15.42 8.19
C GLY A 457 -2.27 -15.09 7.06
N THR A 458 -1.26 -14.26 7.30
CA THR A 458 -0.18 -14.01 6.32
C THR A 458 0.82 -15.17 6.25
N LEU A 459 1.07 -15.82 7.40
CA LEU A 459 1.98 -16.96 7.53
C LEU A 459 1.21 -18.27 7.39
N LYS A 460 1.77 -19.21 6.61
CA LYS A 460 1.22 -20.55 6.39
C LYS A 460 1.90 -21.59 7.29
N LYS A 461 3.24 -21.56 7.33
CA LYS A 461 4.08 -22.51 8.09
C LYS A 461 4.68 -21.79 9.31
N PRO A 462 4.86 -22.46 10.46
CA PRO A 462 5.49 -21.86 11.64
C PRO A 462 6.94 -21.45 11.36
N GLN A 463 7.65 -22.21 10.52
CA GLN A 463 9.02 -21.91 10.07
C GLN A 463 9.15 -20.54 9.38
N GLU A 464 8.08 -20.02 8.78
CA GLU A 464 8.08 -18.69 8.16
C GLU A 464 8.22 -17.57 9.20
N LEU A 465 7.74 -17.79 10.42
CA LEU A 465 7.84 -16.83 11.51
C LEU A 465 9.29 -16.68 11.99
N ASP A 466 9.99 -17.80 12.14
CA ASP A 466 11.40 -17.82 12.54
C ASP A 466 12.27 -17.10 11.51
N LEU A 467 12.05 -17.42 10.22
CA LEU A 467 12.74 -16.77 9.10
C LEU A 467 12.49 -15.26 9.06
N LEU A 468 11.27 -14.81 9.37
CA LEU A 468 10.96 -13.38 9.47
C LEU A 468 11.70 -12.70 10.62
N HIS A 469 11.74 -13.33 11.79
CA HIS A 469 12.46 -12.78 12.94
C HIS A 469 13.97 -12.70 12.69
N GLU A 470 14.55 -13.73 12.08
CA GLU A 470 15.96 -13.74 11.67
C GLU A 470 16.27 -12.66 10.64
N ALA A 471 15.48 -12.59 9.56
CA ALA A 471 15.65 -11.57 8.52
C ALA A 471 15.46 -10.15 9.07
N ALA A 472 14.50 -9.94 9.97
CA ALA A 472 14.29 -8.66 10.64
C ALA A 472 15.49 -8.30 11.55
N ALA A 473 16.06 -9.28 12.26
CA ALA A 473 17.24 -9.08 13.09
C ALA A 473 18.49 -8.75 12.26
N GLN A 474 18.70 -9.45 11.14
CA GLN A 474 19.79 -9.17 10.20
C GLN A 474 19.68 -7.75 9.62
N LYS A 475 18.49 -7.35 9.16
CA LYS A 475 18.25 -5.99 8.66
C LYS A 475 18.52 -4.92 9.72
N ARG A 476 18.06 -5.13 10.96
CA ARG A 476 18.37 -4.22 12.08
C ARG A 476 19.87 -4.12 12.36
N ARG A 477 20.61 -5.24 12.29
CA ARG A 477 22.07 -5.24 12.45
C ARG A 477 22.76 -4.44 11.34
N LEU A 478 22.36 -4.65 10.08
CA LEU A 478 22.91 -3.93 8.92
C LEU A 478 22.65 -2.42 9.01
N CYS A 479 21.43 -2.00 9.37
CA CYS A 479 21.13 -0.59 9.60
C CYS A 479 21.97 -0.01 10.75
N ARG A 480 22.14 -0.77 11.85
CA ARG A 480 22.94 -0.30 13.00
C ARG A 480 24.42 -0.14 12.66
N THR A 481 24.98 -1.03 11.84
CA THR A 481 26.39 -0.91 11.39
C THR A 481 26.61 0.24 10.42
N GLN A 482 25.62 0.59 9.60
CA GLN A 482 25.71 1.76 8.71
C GLN A 482 25.68 3.08 9.48
N PHE A 483 24.90 3.18 10.56
CA PHE A 483 24.85 4.37 11.42
C PHE A 483 26.07 4.55 12.34
N THR A 484 26.90 3.52 12.52
CA THR A 484 28.14 3.62 13.32
C THR A 484 29.39 3.94 12.51
N LEU A 485 29.28 3.95 11.17
CA LEU A 485 30.37 4.24 10.24
C LEU A 485 30.29 5.65 9.62
N THR A 486 29.29 6.43 10.02
CA THR A 486 29.13 7.87 9.79
C THR A 486 29.25 8.59 11.11
#